data_AF-A0A3D3XQ96-F1
#
_entry.id   AF-A0A3D3XQ96-F1
#
_cell.length_a   1.000
_cell.length_b   1.000
_cell.length_c   1.000
_cell.angle_alpha   90.00
_cell.angle_beta   90.00
_cell.angle_gamma   90.00
#
_symmetry.space_group_name_H-M   'P 1'
#
loop_
_entity.id
_entity.type
_entity.pdbx_description
1 polymer ?
#
loop_
_entity_poly.entity_id
_entity_poly.type
_entity_poly.pdbx_seq_one_letter_code
_entity_poly.pdbx_strand_id
1 'polypeptide(L)'
;HYKSAERYKRGNLNSALPFRAYTLNAKNCRALAELLYDVQPPAGKIINMLWAAEAMIVMSWLPDVFGEQLEDRETEPIPFTGNLRNMEHIAASSAAIQNILLGATAGGYPSYWSSGGILRKKETRVLLNIPMNEIFLGCLFVFPKDALNRGAEVKLGKLRTEGKDLYSWSKSIEL
;
A
#
# COMPACT_ATOMS: atom_id res chain seq x y z
N HIS A 1 9.67 16.79 6.59
CA HIS A 1 8.59 16.54 5.61
C HIS A 1 7.55 17.63 5.75
N TYR A 2 7.07 18.15 4.62
CA TYR A 2 5.95 19.10 4.59
C TYR A 2 4.65 18.49 5.12
N LYS A 3 3.70 19.35 5.51
CA LYS A 3 2.35 18.94 5.90
C LYS A 3 1.51 18.57 4.66
N SER A 4 0.60 17.62 4.80
CA SER A 4 -0.46 17.38 3.83
C SER A 4 -1.37 18.60 3.66
N ALA A 5 -1.94 18.75 2.46
CA ALA A 5 -2.87 19.83 2.16
C ALA A 5 -4.17 19.71 2.99
N GLU A 6 -4.73 20.84 3.41
CA GLU A 6 -5.94 20.91 4.26
C GLU A 6 -7.14 20.16 3.65
N ARG A 7 -7.24 20.08 2.31
CA ARG A 7 -8.29 19.32 1.59
C ARG A 7 -8.40 17.84 1.99
N TYR A 8 -7.33 17.26 2.54
CA TYR A 8 -7.28 15.87 2.99
C TYR A 8 -7.65 15.68 4.46
N LYS A 9 -7.92 16.76 5.19
CA LYS A 9 -8.44 16.67 6.56
C LYS A 9 -9.96 16.54 6.49
N ARG A 10 -10.44 15.31 6.52
CA ARG A 10 -11.86 14.97 6.38
C ARG A 10 -12.29 14.01 7.49
N GLY A 11 -13.41 14.32 8.14
CA GLY A 11 -13.95 13.51 9.24
C GLY A 11 -12.90 13.22 10.31
N ASN A 12 -12.71 11.94 10.63
CA ASN A 12 -11.78 11.48 11.67
C ASN A 12 -10.31 11.42 11.19
N LEU A 13 -10.03 11.66 9.91
CA LEU A 13 -8.69 11.61 9.33
C LEU A 13 -8.16 13.03 9.09
N ASN A 14 -7.69 13.68 10.16
CA ASN A 14 -7.26 15.09 10.16
C ASN A 14 -5.74 15.31 10.36
N SER A 15 -4.96 14.23 10.37
CA SER A 15 -3.50 14.29 10.56
C SER A 15 -2.79 15.07 9.44
N ALA A 16 -1.74 15.80 9.81
CA ALA A 16 -0.84 16.51 8.90
C ALA A 16 0.14 15.58 8.16
N LEU A 17 0.14 14.29 8.48
CA LEU A 17 0.96 13.30 7.77
C LEU A 17 0.57 13.24 6.28
N PRO A 18 1.53 12.95 5.39
CA PRO A 18 1.31 12.92 3.94
C PRO A 18 0.68 11.61 3.44
N PHE A 19 0.28 10.72 4.33
CA PHE A 19 -0.32 9.43 4.01
C PHE A 19 -1.52 9.11 4.90
N ARG A 20 -2.25 8.07 4.50
CA ARG A 20 -3.27 7.40 5.32
C ARG A 20 -2.97 5.90 5.38
N ALA A 21 -3.41 5.28 6.46
CA ALA A 21 -3.31 3.85 6.70
C ALA A 21 -4.73 3.32 6.99
N TYR A 22 -5.26 2.50 6.09
CA TYR A 22 -6.56 1.85 6.27
C TYR A 22 -6.34 0.38 6.61
N THR A 23 -6.84 -0.05 7.75
CA THR A 23 -6.59 -1.38 8.28
C THR A 23 -7.80 -2.27 8.11
N LEU A 24 -7.58 -3.49 7.61
CA LEU A 24 -8.55 -4.57 7.62
C LEU A 24 -8.02 -5.67 8.53
N ASN A 25 -8.90 -6.22 9.37
CA ASN A 25 -8.61 -7.44 10.11
C ASN A 25 -8.93 -8.68 9.25
N ALA A 26 -8.62 -9.86 9.79
CA ALA A 26 -8.86 -11.15 9.16
C ALA A 26 -10.29 -11.29 8.59
N LYS A 27 -11.31 -10.96 9.39
CA LYS A 27 -12.72 -11.03 8.98
C LYS A 27 -12.98 -10.15 7.74
N ASN A 28 -12.53 -8.91 7.78
CA ASN A 28 -12.75 -7.96 6.69
C ASN A 28 -11.95 -8.32 5.43
N CYS A 29 -10.75 -8.92 5.57
CA CYS A 29 -10.00 -9.44 4.43
C CYS A 29 -10.78 -10.56 3.72
N ARG A 30 -11.40 -11.48 4.47
CA ARG A 30 -12.20 -12.59 3.91
C ARG A 30 -13.47 -12.08 3.24
N ALA A 31 -14.19 -11.16 3.89
CA ALA A 31 -15.35 -10.51 3.29
C ALA A 31 -14.99 -9.78 1.97
N LEU A 32 -13.86 -9.08 1.93
CA LEU A 32 -13.39 -8.45 0.69
C LEU A 32 -13.02 -9.50 -0.37
N ALA A 33 -12.42 -10.63 0.02
CA ALA A 33 -12.09 -11.71 -0.91
C ALA A 33 -13.35 -12.30 -1.56
N GLU A 34 -14.43 -12.49 -0.81
CA GLU A 34 -15.73 -12.94 -1.32
C GLU A 34 -16.29 -11.96 -2.35
N LEU A 35 -16.29 -10.66 -2.03
CA LEU A 35 -16.76 -9.61 -2.95
C LEU A 35 -15.92 -9.51 -4.23
N LEU A 36 -14.65 -9.94 -4.17
CA LEU A 36 -13.72 -9.91 -5.30
C LEU A 36 -13.56 -11.27 -6.00
N TYR A 37 -14.34 -12.29 -5.62
CA TYR A 37 -14.14 -13.66 -6.12
C TYR A 37 -14.45 -13.79 -7.62
N ASP A 38 -15.59 -13.26 -8.05
CA ASP A 38 -16.08 -13.38 -9.43
C ASP A 38 -16.00 -12.07 -10.23
N VAL A 39 -15.23 -11.09 -9.75
CA VAL A 39 -15.07 -9.82 -10.47
C VAL A 39 -14.34 -10.00 -11.79
N GLN A 40 -14.71 -9.19 -12.78
CA GLN A 40 -14.07 -9.14 -14.09
C GLN A 40 -13.39 -7.79 -14.30
N PRO A 41 -12.08 -7.74 -14.61
CA PRO A 41 -11.15 -8.88 -14.73
C PRO A 41 -10.83 -9.52 -13.36
N PRO A 42 -10.35 -10.79 -13.34
CA PRO A 42 -10.08 -11.50 -12.09
C PRO A 42 -9.10 -10.76 -11.18
N ALA A 43 -9.35 -10.81 -9.86
CA ALA A 43 -8.50 -10.19 -8.84
C ALA A 43 -7.06 -10.77 -8.79
N GLY A 44 -6.81 -11.90 -9.45
CA GLY A 44 -5.50 -12.52 -9.56
C GLY A 44 -4.93 -12.89 -8.19
N LYS A 45 -3.63 -12.65 -7.96
CA LYS A 45 -2.96 -13.03 -6.71
C LYS A 45 -3.48 -12.30 -5.46
N ILE A 46 -4.17 -11.17 -5.62
CA ILE A 46 -4.72 -10.39 -4.50
C ILE A 46 -5.70 -11.25 -3.69
N ILE A 47 -6.52 -12.06 -4.35
CA ILE A 47 -7.56 -12.83 -3.66
C ILE A 47 -6.95 -13.86 -2.70
N ASN A 48 -5.91 -14.57 -3.12
CA ASN A 48 -5.22 -15.55 -2.27
C ASN A 48 -4.57 -14.88 -1.05
N MET A 49 -4.03 -13.67 -1.23
CA MET A 49 -3.45 -12.91 -0.11
C MET A 49 -4.54 -12.45 0.87
N LEU A 50 -5.72 -12.04 0.39
CA LEU A 50 -6.85 -11.67 1.24
C LEU A 50 -7.36 -12.86 2.05
N TRP A 51 -7.48 -14.04 1.45
CA TRP A 51 -7.87 -15.27 2.15
C TRP A 51 -6.89 -15.65 3.26
N ALA A 52 -5.59 -15.51 3.00
CA ALA A 52 -4.53 -15.91 3.93
C ALA A 52 -4.23 -14.88 5.03
N ALA A 53 -4.50 -13.60 4.81
CA ALA A 53 -4.09 -12.53 5.72
C ALA A 53 -4.79 -12.56 7.09
N GLU A 54 -4.04 -12.22 8.14
CA GLU A 54 -4.57 -11.83 9.45
C GLU A 54 -4.88 -10.33 9.51
N ALA A 55 -4.12 -9.53 8.77
CA ALA A 55 -4.38 -8.12 8.59
C ALA A 55 -3.94 -7.67 7.20
N MET A 56 -4.63 -6.66 6.68
CA MET A 56 -4.18 -5.89 5.53
C MET A 56 -4.14 -4.41 5.89
N ILE A 57 -3.09 -3.71 5.46
CA ILE A 57 -2.94 -2.27 5.65
C ILE A 57 -2.79 -1.66 4.27
N VAL A 58 -3.75 -0.83 3.87
CA VAL A 58 -3.65 -0.02 2.67
C VAL A 58 -2.96 1.29 3.03
N MET A 59 -1.81 1.53 2.42
CA MET A 59 -1.01 2.72 2.59
C MET A 59 -1.18 3.60 1.36
N SER A 60 -1.84 4.74 1.55
CA SER A 60 -2.08 5.72 0.49
C SER A 60 -1.30 7.01 0.76
N TRP A 61 -0.81 7.63 -0.30
CA TRP A 61 -0.22 8.96 -0.30
C TRP A 61 -1.27 10.01 -0.67
N LEU A 62 -1.12 11.19 -0.08
CA LEU A 62 -1.95 12.37 -0.27
C LEU A 62 -1.22 13.36 -1.20
N PRO A 63 -1.44 13.28 -2.52
CA PRO A 63 -0.65 14.03 -3.48
C PRO A 63 -0.88 15.53 -3.35
N ASP A 64 0.22 16.29 -3.36
CA ASP A 64 0.10 17.72 -3.54
C ASP A 64 0.02 18.06 -5.03
N VAL A 65 -1.18 18.46 -5.43
CA VAL A 65 -1.57 18.73 -6.81
C VAL A 65 -1.90 20.21 -6.93
N PHE A 66 -1.39 20.82 -7.99
CA PHE A 66 -1.72 22.20 -8.33
C PHE A 66 -3.09 22.26 -9.01
N GLY A 67 -3.82 23.34 -8.76
CA GLY A 67 -5.14 23.58 -9.36
C GLY A 67 -6.28 22.80 -8.71
N GLU A 68 -7.49 23.03 -9.24
CA GLU A 68 -8.70 22.34 -8.80
C GLU A 68 -8.61 20.85 -9.09
N GLN A 69 -9.16 20.06 -8.17
CA GLN A 69 -9.20 18.61 -8.27
C GLN A 69 -10.64 18.17 -8.43
N LEU A 70 -10.89 17.30 -9.39
CA LEU A 70 -12.18 16.64 -9.50
C LEU A 70 -12.47 15.87 -8.21
N GLU A 71 -13.66 16.09 -7.65
CA GLU A 71 -14.12 15.38 -6.45
C GLU A 71 -14.43 13.93 -6.77
N ASP A 72 -15.04 13.66 -7.92
CA ASP A 72 -15.27 12.32 -8.45
C ASP A 72 -14.24 11.96 -9.52
N ARG A 73 -13.55 10.83 -9.33
CA ARG A 73 -12.42 10.39 -10.15
C ARG A 73 -12.56 8.91 -10.46
N GLU A 74 -12.43 8.55 -11.73
CA GLU A 74 -12.40 7.13 -12.18
C GLU A 74 -11.07 6.45 -11.90
N THR A 75 -9.98 7.21 -11.85
CA THR A 75 -8.62 6.70 -11.63
C THR A 75 -7.87 7.58 -10.64
N GLU A 76 -6.85 7.00 -10.01
CA GLU A 76 -5.93 7.75 -9.14
C GLU A 76 -5.30 8.93 -9.91
N PRO A 77 -4.83 9.99 -9.24
CA PRO A 77 -4.24 11.17 -9.89
C PRO A 77 -2.85 10.89 -10.49
N ILE A 78 -2.82 10.07 -11.55
CA ILE A 78 -1.65 9.71 -12.34
C ILE A 78 -1.72 10.32 -13.75
N PRO A 79 -0.58 10.70 -14.37
CA PRO A 79 0.75 10.79 -13.74
C PRO A 79 0.77 11.84 -12.62
N PHE A 80 1.58 11.60 -11.58
CA PHE A 80 1.71 12.54 -10.47
C PHE A 80 2.74 13.62 -10.78
N THR A 81 2.64 14.77 -10.12
CA THR A 81 3.62 15.86 -10.28
C THR A 81 4.89 15.58 -9.46
N GLY A 82 6.02 15.41 -10.13
CA GLY A 82 7.34 15.33 -9.49
C GLY A 82 7.80 16.72 -9.02
N ASN A 83 7.57 17.04 -7.75
CA ASN A 83 8.10 18.23 -7.10
C ASN A 83 8.71 17.87 -5.74
N LEU A 84 9.49 18.78 -5.16
CA LEU A 84 10.22 18.54 -3.90
C LEU A 84 9.29 18.06 -2.77
N ARG A 85 8.13 18.69 -2.62
CA ARG A 85 7.15 18.33 -1.60
C ARG A 85 6.59 16.93 -1.79
N ASN A 86 6.17 16.60 -3.01
CA ASN A 86 5.66 15.28 -3.35
C ASN A 86 6.73 14.20 -3.20
N MET A 87 7.98 14.50 -3.56
CA MET A 87 9.12 13.60 -3.34
C MET A 87 9.32 13.33 -1.83
N GLU A 88 9.33 14.36 -0.99
CA GLU A 88 9.43 14.18 0.46
C GLU A 88 8.25 13.40 1.05
N HIS A 89 7.03 13.68 0.57
CA HIS A 89 5.82 12.99 1.01
C HIS A 89 5.87 11.50 0.68
N ILE A 90 6.26 11.15 -0.55
CA ILE A 90 6.42 9.76 -0.98
C ILE A 90 7.52 9.08 -0.15
N ALA A 91 8.68 9.73 0.04
CA ALA A 91 9.77 9.19 0.85
C ALA A 91 9.34 8.91 2.30
N ALA A 92 8.65 9.86 2.94
CA ALA A 92 8.14 9.70 4.31
C ALA A 92 7.11 8.56 4.41
N SER A 93 6.24 8.43 3.40
CA SER A 93 5.24 7.38 3.34
C SER A 93 5.87 5.99 3.12
N SER A 94 6.88 5.89 2.25
CA SER A 94 7.66 4.67 2.04
C SER A 94 8.44 4.26 3.29
N ALA A 95 9.01 5.22 4.03
CA ALA A 95 9.65 4.93 5.32
C ALA A 95 8.64 4.40 6.36
N ALA A 96 7.42 4.96 6.40
CA ALA A 96 6.36 4.46 7.27
C ALA A 96 5.94 3.03 6.89
N ILE A 97 5.79 2.72 5.61
CA ILE A 97 5.55 1.36 5.11
C ILE A 97 6.67 0.41 5.56
N GLN A 98 7.92 0.80 5.36
CA GLN A 98 9.07 -0.04 5.72
C GLN A 98 9.11 -0.30 7.23
N ASN A 99 8.81 0.71 8.06
CA ASN A 99 8.74 0.54 9.52
C ASN A 99 7.67 -0.48 9.94
N ILE A 100 6.50 -0.49 9.27
CA ILE A 100 5.47 -1.50 9.51
C ILE A 100 5.99 -2.91 9.16
N LEU A 101 6.65 -3.06 8.02
CA LEU A 101 7.19 -4.35 7.56
C LEU A 101 8.31 -4.85 8.48
N LEU A 102 9.17 -3.96 8.96
CA LEU A 102 10.19 -4.27 9.97
C LEU A 102 9.53 -4.67 11.30
N GLY A 103 8.47 -3.98 11.73
CA GLY A 103 7.69 -4.34 12.92
C GLY A 103 7.06 -5.73 12.81
N ALA A 104 6.44 -6.06 11.66
CA ALA A 104 5.92 -7.40 11.39
C ALA A 104 7.04 -8.46 11.46
N THR A 105 8.18 -8.19 10.82
CA THR A 105 9.35 -9.08 10.86
C THR A 105 9.85 -9.30 12.27
N ALA A 106 10.02 -8.24 13.07
CA ALA A 106 10.42 -8.32 14.47
C ALA A 106 9.40 -9.10 15.32
N GLY A 107 8.11 -8.98 14.99
CA GLY A 107 7.05 -9.75 15.61
C GLY A 107 6.97 -11.22 15.15
N GLY A 108 7.75 -11.65 14.16
CA GLY A 108 7.70 -12.99 13.59
C GLY A 108 6.51 -13.22 12.65
N TYR A 109 5.87 -12.16 12.15
CA TYR A 109 4.79 -12.25 11.19
C TYR A 109 5.33 -12.15 9.75
N PRO A 110 5.08 -13.15 8.90
CA PRO A 110 5.35 -13.02 7.47
C PRO A 110 4.52 -11.87 6.90
N SER A 111 5.11 -11.08 6.00
CA SER A 111 4.43 -9.96 5.36
C SER A 111 4.81 -9.79 3.90
N TYR A 112 3.95 -9.12 3.14
CA TYR A 112 4.14 -8.84 1.72
C TYR A 112 3.62 -7.45 1.35
N TRP A 113 4.43 -6.69 0.58
CA TRP A 113 4.05 -5.39 0.02
C TRP A 113 3.61 -5.57 -1.44
N SER A 114 2.31 -5.42 -1.69
CA SER A 114 1.71 -5.42 -3.02
C SER A 114 1.53 -4.00 -3.56
N SER A 115 1.61 -3.82 -4.88
CA SER A 115 1.22 -2.57 -5.55
C SER A 115 -0.30 -2.35 -5.61
N GLY A 116 -1.12 -3.31 -5.15
CA GLY A 116 -2.56 -3.16 -4.97
C GLY A 116 -3.42 -3.74 -6.10
N GLY A 117 -2.97 -3.71 -7.36
CA GLY A 117 -3.70 -4.33 -8.48
C GLY A 117 -5.16 -3.90 -8.56
N ILE A 118 -6.09 -4.86 -8.48
CA ILE A 118 -7.55 -4.62 -8.47
C ILE A 118 -7.98 -3.66 -7.35
N LEU A 119 -7.28 -3.63 -6.21
CA LEU A 119 -7.62 -2.78 -5.06
C LEU A 119 -7.55 -1.27 -5.36
N ARG A 120 -6.86 -0.88 -6.45
CA ARG A 120 -6.75 0.51 -6.91
C ARG A 120 -7.94 0.97 -7.76
N LYS A 121 -8.79 0.04 -8.21
CA LYS A 121 -9.93 0.34 -9.08
C LYS A 121 -11.05 1.00 -8.30
N LYS A 122 -11.76 1.95 -8.92
CA LYS A 122 -12.81 2.77 -8.28
C LYS A 122 -13.85 1.89 -7.57
N GLU A 123 -14.25 0.79 -8.20
CA GLU A 123 -15.22 -0.17 -7.67
C GLU A 123 -14.75 -0.75 -6.33
N THR A 124 -13.50 -1.19 -6.23
CA THR A 124 -12.95 -1.72 -4.98
C THR A 124 -12.70 -0.61 -3.95
N ARG A 125 -12.35 0.61 -4.40
CA ARG A 125 -12.13 1.77 -3.54
C ARG A 125 -13.42 2.22 -2.86
N VAL A 126 -14.55 2.10 -3.57
CA VAL A 126 -15.90 2.32 -3.02
C VAL A 126 -16.22 1.28 -1.93
N LEU A 127 -15.96 -0.01 -2.17
CA LEU A 127 -16.16 -1.06 -1.15
C LEU A 127 -15.36 -0.80 0.13
N LEU A 128 -14.14 -0.27 -0.02
CA LEU A 128 -13.25 0.05 1.09
C LEU A 128 -13.55 1.41 1.75
N ASN A 129 -14.43 2.22 1.14
CA ASN A 129 -14.70 3.60 1.51
C ASN A 129 -13.42 4.46 1.59
N ILE A 130 -12.62 4.42 0.53
CA ILE A 130 -11.39 5.20 0.46
C ILE A 130 -11.34 6.02 -0.84
N PRO A 131 -11.06 7.34 -0.78
CA PRO A 131 -11.35 8.26 -1.89
C PRO A 131 -10.32 8.22 -3.03
N MET A 132 -10.78 8.38 -4.27
CA MET A 132 -9.94 8.29 -5.49
C MET A 132 -8.93 9.44 -5.68
N ASN A 133 -8.90 10.43 -4.78
CA ASN A 133 -7.92 11.52 -4.77
C ASN A 133 -6.64 11.19 -3.98
N GLU A 134 -6.53 9.97 -3.47
CA GLU A 134 -5.33 9.41 -2.85
C GLU A 134 -4.67 8.40 -3.80
N ILE A 135 -3.34 8.26 -3.73
CA ILE A 135 -2.58 7.30 -4.54
C ILE A 135 -2.15 6.13 -3.66
N PHE A 136 -2.41 4.89 -4.09
CA PHE A 136 -1.85 3.74 -3.37
C PHE A 136 -0.34 3.66 -3.55
N LEU A 137 0.38 3.68 -2.43
CA LEU A 137 1.79 3.32 -2.39
C LEU A 137 1.98 1.83 -2.07
N GLY A 138 1.03 1.22 -1.36
CA GLY A 138 1.11 -0.20 -1.05
C GLY A 138 -0.12 -0.77 -0.38
N CYS A 139 -0.35 -2.06 -0.62
CA CYS A 139 -1.20 -2.90 0.22
C CYS A 139 -0.30 -3.90 0.93
N LEU A 140 -0.20 -3.77 2.25
CA LEU A 140 0.65 -4.59 3.10
C LEU A 140 -0.21 -5.72 3.66
N PHE A 141 0.12 -6.95 3.30
CA PHE A 141 -0.52 -8.14 3.83
C PHE A 141 0.34 -8.69 4.96
N VAL A 142 -0.28 -8.96 6.10
CA VAL A 142 0.35 -9.61 7.26
C VAL A 142 -0.33 -10.95 7.48
N PHE A 143 0.46 -12.01 7.56
CA PHE A 143 0.00 -13.39 7.63
C PHE A 143 0.22 -13.99 9.02
N PRO A 144 -0.50 -15.07 9.39
CA PRO A 144 -0.26 -15.78 10.64
C PRO A 144 1.22 -16.20 10.78
N LYS A 145 1.75 -16.18 12.01
CA LYS A 145 3.13 -16.64 12.28
C LYS A 145 3.35 -18.10 11.87
N ASP A 146 2.32 -18.91 12.03
CA ASP A 146 2.28 -20.33 11.70
C ASP A 146 1.80 -20.60 10.27
N ALA A 147 1.74 -19.60 9.39
CA ALA A 147 1.25 -19.77 8.01
C ALA A 147 1.93 -20.92 7.27
N LEU A 148 3.25 -21.10 7.43
CA LEU A 148 3.99 -22.22 6.87
C LEU A 148 3.52 -23.57 7.42
N ASN A 149 3.27 -23.66 8.73
CA ASN A 149 2.78 -24.88 9.37
C ASN A 149 1.36 -25.24 8.92
N ARG A 150 0.58 -24.23 8.49
CA ARG A 150 -0.76 -24.41 7.90
C ARG A 150 -0.73 -24.80 6.42
N GLY A 151 0.46 -25.04 5.85
CA GLY A 151 0.63 -25.44 4.45
C GLY A 151 0.51 -24.29 3.45
N ALA A 152 0.70 -23.03 3.87
CA ALA A 152 0.69 -21.90 2.94
C ALA A 152 1.86 -21.98 1.95
N GLU A 153 1.58 -21.84 0.66
CA GLU A 153 2.61 -21.71 -0.37
C GLU A 153 3.26 -20.32 -0.30
N VAL A 154 4.58 -20.27 -0.07
CA VAL A 154 5.34 -19.01 -0.11
C VAL A 154 5.91 -18.79 -1.50
N LYS A 155 5.32 -17.84 -2.23
CA LYS A 155 5.87 -17.33 -3.50
C LYS A 155 6.90 -16.25 -3.20
N LEU A 156 8.17 -16.54 -3.43
CA LEU A 156 9.23 -15.52 -3.35
C LEU A 156 9.08 -14.50 -4.48
N GLY A 157 9.50 -13.26 -4.22
CA GLY A 157 9.54 -12.22 -5.25
C GLY A 157 10.41 -12.64 -6.43
N LYS A 158 9.93 -12.41 -7.67
CA LYS A 158 10.61 -12.84 -8.90
C LYS A 158 12.06 -12.35 -8.98
N LEU A 159 12.30 -11.13 -8.52
CA LEU A 159 13.62 -10.47 -8.55
C LEU A 159 14.37 -10.58 -7.21
N ARG A 160 13.98 -11.53 -6.33
CA ARG A 160 14.56 -11.63 -4.97
C ARG A 160 16.08 -11.76 -4.99
N THR A 161 16.67 -12.34 -6.02
CA THR A 161 18.12 -12.55 -6.13
C THR A 161 18.82 -11.49 -6.98
N GLU A 162 18.08 -10.59 -7.63
CA GLU A 162 18.63 -9.58 -8.54
C GLU A 162 18.96 -8.27 -7.81
N GLY A 163 19.93 -7.50 -8.33
CA GLY A 163 20.26 -6.16 -7.82
C GLY A 163 20.87 -6.12 -6.41
N LYS A 164 21.39 -7.26 -5.93
CA LYS A 164 21.93 -7.40 -4.57
C LYS A 164 23.44 -7.21 -4.45
N ASP A 165 24.14 -7.10 -5.57
CA ASP A 165 25.57 -6.80 -5.55
C ASP A 165 25.78 -5.37 -5.01
N LEU A 166 26.48 -5.23 -3.89
CA LEU A 166 26.66 -3.97 -3.16
C LEU A 166 27.21 -2.87 -4.08
N TYR A 167 28.19 -3.23 -4.91
CA TYR A 167 28.88 -2.27 -5.78
C TYR A 167 28.04 -1.85 -6.99
N SER A 168 26.90 -2.50 -7.23
CA SER A 168 25.98 -2.10 -8.31
C SER A 168 25.10 -0.90 -7.97
N TRP A 169 24.95 -0.55 -6.69
CA TRP A 169 24.08 0.56 -6.24
C TRP A 169 24.67 1.43 -5.12
N SER A 170 25.85 1.09 -4.60
CA SER A 170 26.53 1.86 -3.55
C SER A 170 28.01 2.08 -3.89
N LYS A 171 28.50 3.28 -3.62
CA LYS A 171 29.91 3.68 -3.80
C LYS A 171 30.32 4.61 -2.67
N SER A 172 31.46 4.33 -2.03
CA SER A 172 32.09 5.27 -1.09
C SER A 172 32.67 6.47 -1.82
N ILE A 173 32.48 7.66 -1.27
CA ILE A 173 33.09 8.91 -1.76
C ILE A 173 34.15 9.31 -0.74
N GLU A 174 35.40 9.43 -1.18
CA GLU A 174 36.51 10.02 -0.42
C GLU A 174 36.74 11.45 -0.94
N LEU A 175 37.05 12.39 -0.03
CA LEU A 175 37.24 13.82 -0.31
C LEU A 175 38.69 14.24 -0.04
#